data_AF-A0ABC9NEX7-F1
#
_entry.id   AF-A0ABC9NEX7-F1
#
_cell.length_a   1.000
_cell.length_b   1.000
_cell.length_c   1.000
_cell.angle_alpha   90.00
_cell.angle_beta   90.00
_cell.angle_gamma   90.00
#
_symmetry.space_group_name_H-M   'P 1'
#
loop_
_entity.id
_entity.type
_entity.pdbx_description
1 polymer ?
#
loop_
_entity_poly.entity_id
_entity_poly.type
_entity_poly.pdbx_seq_one_letter_code
_entity_poly.pdbx_strand_id
1 'polypeptide(L)'
;MEMNEESIKNLWVIVEKTHKQVLAMKFLGEFKAYVVSGFSTKTRDNPFNEAYNAIDITDISVNLPILPSELNPQSFEEKLRGRSVKNFKFGGDDYFWLIKSGKTEYL
;
A
#
# COMPACT_ATOMS: atom_id res chain seq x y z
N MET A 1 -8.54 0.50 14.25
CA MET A 1 -7.53 1.59 14.33
C MET A 1 -7.90 2.65 13.30
N GLU A 2 -7.90 3.93 13.69
CA GLU A 2 -8.24 5.04 12.78
C GLU A 2 -7.02 5.44 11.93
N MET A 3 -7.28 5.86 10.70
CA MET A 3 -6.25 6.39 9.80
C MET A 3 -5.77 7.74 10.34
N ASN A 4 -4.52 7.82 10.79
CA ASN A 4 -3.90 9.07 11.21
C ASN A 4 -2.96 9.61 10.09
N GLU A 5 -2.71 10.92 10.09
CA GLU A 5 -1.86 11.55 9.07
C GLU A 5 -0.44 10.97 9.01
N GLU A 6 0.07 10.52 10.15
CA GLU A 6 1.39 9.91 10.26
C GLU A 6 1.48 8.59 9.51
N SER A 7 0.45 7.73 9.60
CA SER A 7 0.40 6.47 8.86
C SER A 7 0.42 6.73 7.35
N ILE A 8 -0.32 7.73 6.87
CA ILE A 8 -0.32 8.12 5.45
C ILE A 8 1.07 8.61 5.02
N LYS A 9 1.73 9.45 5.84
CA LYS A 9 3.11 9.91 5.59
C LYS A 9 4.09 8.73 5.49
N ASN A 10 3.99 7.76 6.41
CA ASN A 10 4.82 6.56 6.39
C ASN A 10 4.59 5.72 5.13
N LEU A 11 3.35 5.59 4.67
CA LEU A 11 3.06 4.90 3.42
C LEU A 11 3.69 5.59 2.21
N TRP A 12 3.67 6.92 2.16
CA TRP A 12 4.38 7.66 1.11
C TRP A 12 5.89 7.41 1.14
N VAL A 13 6.52 7.44 2.33
CA VAL A 13 7.94 7.11 2.50
C VAL A 13 8.25 5.70 1.98
N ILE A 14 7.39 4.72 2.28
CA ILE A 14 7.52 3.35 1.75
C ILE A 14 7.49 3.36 0.22
N VAL A 15 6.47 3.99 -0.38
CA VAL A 15 6.32 4.05 -1.85
C VAL A 15 7.53 4.71 -2.51
N GLU A 16 8.00 5.84 -1.97
CA GLU A 16 9.11 6.62 -2.52
C GLU A 16 10.45 5.87 -2.48
N LYS A 17 10.73 5.21 -1.36
CA LYS A 17 12.00 4.52 -1.10
C LYS A 17 12.06 3.12 -1.70
N THR A 18 10.93 2.41 -1.74
CA THR A 18 10.89 0.99 -2.12
C THR A 18 10.34 0.76 -3.52
N HIS A 19 9.73 1.79 -4.13
CA HIS A 19 9.06 1.72 -5.43
C HIS A 19 7.90 0.72 -5.49
N LYS A 20 7.43 0.25 -4.32
CA LYS A 20 6.26 -0.61 -4.22
C LYS A 20 4.98 0.20 -4.37
N GLN A 21 3.94 -0.46 -4.85
CA GLN A 21 2.60 0.09 -4.86
C GLN A 21 1.93 -0.25 -3.54
N VAL A 22 1.25 0.72 -2.94
CA VAL A 22 0.52 0.52 -1.69
C VAL A 22 -0.96 0.83 -1.91
N LEU A 23 -1.82 -0.08 -1.48
CA LEU A 23 -3.26 0.11 -1.39
C LEU A 23 -3.65 0.30 0.07
N ALA A 24 -4.13 1.50 0.42
CA ALA A 24 -4.65 1.80 1.75
C ALA A 24 -6.16 1.99 1.69
N MET A 25 -6.90 1.52 2.68
CA MET A 25 -8.37 1.60 2.69
C MET A 25 -8.95 1.51 4.09
N LYS A 26 -10.20 1.93 4.20
CA LYS A 26 -11.03 1.63 5.37
C LYS A 26 -11.80 0.33 5.13
N PHE A 27 -11.50 -0.71 5.89
CA PHE A 27 -12.16 -2.00 5.84
C PHE A 27 -12.79 -2.35 7.18
N LEU A 28 -14.11 -2.56 7.20
CA LEU A 28 -14.90 -2.82 8.42
C LEU A 28 -14.64 -1.80 9.56
N GLY A 29 -14.47 -0.52 9.20
CA GLY A 29 -14.19 0.54 10.16
C GLY A 29 -12.72 0.67 10.56
N GLU A 30 -11.84 -0.24 10.11
CA GLU A 30 -10.41 -0.19 10.39
C GLU A 30 -9.59 0.28 9.20
N PHE A 31 -8.53 1.03 9.47
CA PHE A 31 -7.49 1.28 8.48
C PHE A 31 -6.73 -0.02 8.16
N LYS A 32 -6.55 -0.30 6.87
CA LYS A 32 -5.70 -1.38 6.36
C LYS A 32 -4.80 -0.83 5.26
N ALA A 33 -3.56 -1.30 5.23
CA ALA A 33 -2.61 -0.98 4.17
C ALA A 33 -1.98 -2.26 3.62
N TYR A 34 -1.84 -2.33 2.30
CA TYR A 34 -1.31 -3.48 1.60
C TYR A 34 -0.25 -3.07 0.59
N VAL A 35 0.88 -3.77 0.57
CA VAL A 35 1.74 -3.75 -0.62
C VAL A 35 1.09 -4.65 -1.66
N VAL A 36 0.96 -4.18 -2.89
CA VAL A 36 0.34 -4.93 -3.99
C VAL A 36 1.28 -5.00 -5.19
N SER A 37 1.24 -6.10 -5.94
CA SER A 37 1.95 -6.19 -7.23
C SER A 37 1.12 -5.58 -8.37
N GLY A 38 -0.19 -5.47 -8.19
CA GLY A 38 -1.10 -4.85 -9.14
C GLY A 38 -2.45 -4.55 -8.50
N PHE A 39 -3.14 -3.59 -9.06
CA PHE A 39 -4.45 -3.16 -8.62
C PHE A 39 -5.30 -2.79 -9.83
N SER A 40 -6.53 -3.31 -9.88
CA SER A 40 -7.52 -2.99 -10.90
C SER A 40 -8.70 -2.31 -10.23
N THR A 41 -9.06 -1.11 -10.70
CA THR A 41 -10.24 -0.42 -10.20
C THR A 41 -11.51 -1.04 -10.78
N LYS A 42 -12.61 -0.97 -10.02
CA LYS A 42 -13.91 -1.38 -10.53
C LYS A 42 -14.27 -0.58 -11.78
N THR A 43 -14.97 -1.23 -12.70
CA THR A 43 -15.47 -0.66 -13.95
C THR A 43 -16.96 -0.96 -14.07
N ARG A 44 -17.60 -0.49 -15.14
CA ARG A 44 -19.00 -0.85 -15.43
C ARG A 44 -19.19 -2.36 -15.56
N ASP A 45 -18.23 -3.05 -16.17
CA ASP A 45 -18.33 -4.47 -16.49
C ASP A 45 -17.69 -5.36 -15.40
N ASN A 46 -16.91 -4.78 -14.47
CA ASN A 46 -16.40 -5.43 -13.27
C ASN A 46 -16.73 -4.60 -12.02
N PRO A 47 -17.75 -4.98 -11.22
CA PRO A 47 -18.22 -4.15 -10.10
C PRO A 47 -17.29 -4.14 -8.88
N PHE A 48 -16.13 -4.80 -8.92
CA PHE A 48 -15.19 -4.89 -7.80
C PHE A 48 -13.82 -4.30 -8.13
N ASN A 49 -13.22 -3.67 -7.12
CA ASN A 49 -11.80 -3.38 -7.11
C ASN A 49 -11.05 -4.67 -6.79
N GLU A 50 -9.91 -4.92 -7.43
CA GLU A 50 -9.14 -6.16 -7.29
C GLU A 50 -7.69 -5.86 -6.94
N ALA A 51 -7.21 -6.44 -5.84
CA ALA A 51 -5.83 -6.35 -5.40
C ALA A 51 -5.13 -7.70 -5.62
N TYR A 52 -3.96 -7.66 -6.26
CA TYR A 52 -3.16 -8.83 -6.58
C TYR A 52 -1.88 -8.90 -5.76
N ASN A 53 -1.57 -10.11 -5.28
CA ASN A 53 -0.45 -10.43 -4.41
C ASN A 53 -0.33 -9.44 -3.23
N ALA A 54 -1.45 -9.15 -2.59
CA ALA A 54 -1.50 -8.20 -1.51
C ALA A 54 -0.87 -8.77 -0.24
N ILE A 55 0.04 -8.00 0.35
CA ILE A 55 0.70 -8.30 1.63
C ILE A 55 0.29 -7.21 2.62
N ASP A 56 -0.29 -7.61 3.75
CA ASP A 56 -0.69 -6.67 4.81
C ASP A 56 0.54 -6.02 5.45
N ILE A 57 0.56 -4.69 5.45
CA ILE A 57 1.61 -3.84 6.04
C ILE A 57 1.02 -2.81 7.00
N THR A 58 -0.21 -3.03 7.50
CA THR A 58 -0.89 -2.10 8.40
C THR A 58 -0.03 -1.81 9.64
N ASP A 59 0.61 -2.82 10.21
CA ASP A 59 1.54 -2.70 11.33
C ASP A 59 2.76 -1.80 11.00
N ILE A 60 3.36 -1.98 9.82
CA ILE A 60 4.52 -1.20 9.36
C ILE A 60 4.12 0.26 9.10
N SER A 61 2.91 0.49 8.58
CA SER A 61 2.42 1.83 8.28
C SER A 61 2.19 2.67 9.52
N VAL A 62 1.72 2.04 10.60
CA VAL A 62 1.42 2.70 11.88
C VAL A 62 2.69 2.98 12.67
N ASN A 63 3.66 2.08 12.60
CA ASN A 63 4.94 2.23 13.27
C ASN A 63 6.05 1.82 12.30
N LEU A 64 6.68 2.81 11.65
CA LEU A 64 7.76 2.56 10.71
C LEU A 64 8.98 2.04 11.49
N PRO A 65 9.31 0.73 11.41
CA PRO A 65 10.30 0.13 12.31
C PRO A 65 11.74 0.39 11.87
N ILE A 66 11.92 1.13 10.77
CA ILE A 66 13.20 1.42 10.13
C ILE A 66 13.28 2.93 10.01
N LEU A 67 14.44 3.51 10.36
CA LEU A 67 14.66 4.92 10.12
C LEU A 67 14.46 5.21 8.62
N PRO A 68 13.76 6.28 8.22
CA PRO A 68 13.55 6.60 6.81
C PRO A 68 14.83 6.66 5.96
N SER A 69 15.99 6.90 6.59
CA SER A 69 17.32 6.87 5.98
C SER A 69 17.83 5.46 5.62
N GLU A 70 17.37 4.44 6.34
CA GLU A 70 17.79 3.04 6.18
C GLU A 70 16.80 2.24 5.32
N LEU A 71 15.57 2.76 5.16
CA LEU A 71 14.56 2.15 4.32
C LEU A 71 14.97 2.19 2.84
N ASN A 72 15.21 1.01 2.31
CA ASN A 72 15.54 0.77 0.90
C ASN A 72 14.80 -0.47 0.38
N PRO A 73 14.74 -0.70 -0.95
CA PRO A 73 13.98 -1.80 -1.52
C PRO A 73 14.33 -3.18 -0.93
N GLN A 74 15.61 -3.47 -0.73
CA GLN A 74 16.06 -4.77 -0.22
C GLN A 74 15.66 -4.99 1.25
N SER A 75 15.94 -4.01 2.11
CA SER A 75 15.56 -4.07 3.53
C SER A 75 14.05 -4.22 3.73
N PHE A 76 13.25 -3.62 2.84
CA PHE A 76 11.80 -3.72 2.91
C PHE A 76 11.31 -5.10 2.46
N GLU A 77 11.89 -5.67 1.40
CA GLU A 77 11.58 -7.04 0.96
C GLU A 77 11.84 -8.07 2.07
N GLU A 78 12.91 -7.91 2.84
CA GLU A 78 13.21 -8.77 3.99
C GLU A 78 12.10 -8.70 5.06
N LYS A 79 11.46 -7.54 5.25
CA LYS A 79 10.31 -7.38 6.17
C LYS A 79 9.01 -7.96 5.63
N LEU A 80 8.87 -8.05 4.31
CA LEU A 80 7.73 -8.70 3.66
C LEU A 80 7.88 -10.22 3.62
N ARG A 81 9.11 -10.74 3.70
CA ARG A 81 9.38 -12.18 3.66
C ARG A 81 8.65 -12.90 4.79
N GLY A 82 7.96 -13.99 4.44
CA GLY A 82 7.19 -14.82 5.38
C GLY A 82 5.80 -14.27 5.72
N ARG A 83 5.43 -13.08 5.23
CA ARG A 83 4.05 -12.59 5.34
C ARG A 83 3.13 -13.32 4.37
N SER A 84 1.86 -13.44 4.74
CA SER A 84 0.83 -14.04 3.88
C SER A 84 0.54 -13.16 2.67
N VAL A 85 0.47 -13.79 1.50
CA VAL A 85 0.12 -13.16 0.22
C VAL A 85 -1.31 -13.56 -0.13
N LYS A 86 -2.15 -12.58 -0.46
CA LYS A 86 -3.57 -12.81 -0.78
C LYS A 86 -4.03 -11.98 -1.97
N ASN A 87 -4.90 -12.57 -2.78
CA ASN A 87 -5.69 -11.83 -3.76
C ASN A 87 -7.06 -11.56 -3.15
N PHE A 88 -7.58 -10.36 -3.30
CA PHE A 88 -8.91 -10.04 -2.78
C PHE A 88 -9.65 -9.01 -3.63
N LYS A 89 -10.97 -9.02 -3.49
CA LYS A 89 -11.89 -8.09 -4.14
C LYS A 89 -12.68 -7.31 -3.10
N PHE A 90 -12.99 -6.05 -3.39
CA PHE A 90 -13.82 -5.21 -2.54
C PHE A 90 -14.61 -4.19 -3.38
N GLY A 91 -15.82 -3.83 -2.93
CA GLY A 91 -16.70 -2.90 -3.65
C GLY A 91 -16.58 -1.43 -3.20
N GLY A 92 -15.89 -1.18 -2.09
CA GLY A 92 -15.78 0.15 -1.49
C GLY A 92 -14.91 1.11 -2.30
N ASP A 93 -15.25 2.40 -2.24
CA ASP A 93 -14.54 3.49 -2.94
C ASP A 93 -13.61 4.29 -2.01
N ASP A 94 -13.67 4.05 -0.70
CA ASP A 94 -12.83 4.71 0.30
C ASP A 94 -11.45 4.02 0.38
N TYR A 95 -10.65 4.24 -0.66
CA TYR A 95 -9.28 3.74 -0.75
C TYR A 95 -8.33 4.77 -1.38
N PHE A 96 -7.06 4.64 -1.03
CA PHE A 96 -5.94 5.33 -1.66
C PHE A 96 -5.05 4.29 -2.33
N TRP A 97 -4.80 4.47 -3.62
CA TRP A 97 -3.79 3.70 -4.34
C TRP A 97 -2.56 4.57 -4.54
N LEU A 98 -1.53 4.30 -3.76
CA LEU A 98 -0.28 5.04 -3.71
C LEU A 98 0.73 4.37 -4.63
N ILE A 99 1.13 5.08 -5.66
CA ILE A 99 2.11 4.63 -6.64
C ILE A 99 3.12 5.74 -6.88
N LYS A 100 4.40 5.38 -7.01
CA LYS A 100 5.43 6.33 -7.41
C LYS A 100 5.21 6.69 -8.87
N SER A 101 4.81 7.93 -9.15
CA SER A 101 4.74 8.43 -10.52
C SER A 101 6.14 8.46 -11.13
N GLY A 102 6.34 7.79 -12.26
CA GLY A 102 7.63 7.69 -12.93
C GLY A 102 8.10 8.97 -13.63
N LYS A 103 7.37 10.10 -13.56
CA LYS A 103 7.76 11.35 -14.24
C LYS A 103 7.48 12.60 -13.41
N THR A 104 8.54 13.35 -13.16
CA THR A 104 8.51 14.82 -13.21
C THR A 104 9.60 15.25 -14.20
N GLU A 105 9.37 14.98 -15.48
CA GLU A 105 10.04 15.68 -16.55
C GLU A 105 9.04 16.73 -17.05
N TYR A 106 9.32 18.00 -16.75
CA TYR A 106 8.69 19.11 -17.43
C TYR A 106 9.21 19.09 -18.88
N LEU A 107 8.33 18.82 -19.84
CA LEU A 107 8.55 19.16 -21.25
C LEU A 107 7.96 20.55 -21.51
#